data_AF-A2Q2E9-F1
#
_entry.id   AF-A2Q2E9-F1
#
_cell.length_a   1.000
_cell.length_b   1.000
_cell.length_c   1.000
_cell.angle_alpha   90.00
_cell.angle_beta   90.00
_cell.angle_gamma   90.00
#
_symmetry.space_group_name_H-M   'P 1'
#
loop_
_entity.id
_entity.type
_entity.pdbx_description
1 polymer ?
#
loop_
_entity_poly.entity_id
_entity_poly.type
_entity_poly.pdbx_seq_one_letter_code
_entity_poly.pdbx_strand_id
1 'polypeptide(L)'
;MFVWRLFRNRLPTKDNLMQRHVLDIDDNVCVGGCGSQETTNHLLFGCHTFCSIWFLVFQWLSISFVAPFTTRDHFYQLGHLAGLPCSSHSFFQLIWLACIWVI
;
A
#
# COMPACT_ATOMS: atom_id res chain seq x y z
N MET A 1 -7.69 6.45 11.71
CA MET A 1 -8.00 7.56 10.76
C MET A 1 -7.31 7.37 9.40
N PHE A 2 -6.01 7.03 9.35
CA PHE A 2 -5.25 6.92 8.09
C PHE A 2 -5.80 5.86 7.12
N VAL A 3 -6.03 4.65 7.59
CA VAL A 3 -6.52 3.54 6.74
C VAL A 3 -7.93 3.76 6.19
N TRP A 4 -8.78 4.50 6.92
CA TRP A 4 -10.05 4.95 6.38
C TRP A 4 -9.87 5.93 5.20
N ARG A 5 -8.90 6.85 5.31
CA ARG A 5 -8.56 7.76 4.20
C ARG A 5 -7.99 6.98 3.02
N LEU A 6 -7.16 5.98 3.28
CA LEU A 6 -6.62 5.07 2.27
C LEU A 6 -7.74 4.38 1.48
N PHE A 7 -8.68 3.71 2.15
CA PHE A 7 -9.77 3.00 1.48
C PHE A 7 -10.76 3.90 0.74
N ARG A 8 -10.78 5.19 1.07
CA ARG A 8 -11.57 6.24 0.41
C ARG A 8 -10.79 6.97 -0.70
N ASN A 9 -9.55 6.56 -0.99
CA ASN A 9 -8.64 7.27 -1.88
C ASN A 9 -8.51 8.77 -1.53
N ARG A 10 -8.35 9.07 -0.24
CA ARG A 10 -8.23 10.45 0.30
C ARG A 10 -6.85 10.74 0.89
N LEU A 11 -5.85 9.92 0.58
CA LEU A 11 -4.47 10.23 0.91
C LEU A 11 -3.97 11.39 0.05
N PRO A 12 -3.02 12.19 0.56
CA PRO A 12 -2.43 13.30 -0.19
C PRO A 12 -1.41 12.78 -1.22
N THR A 13 -1.78 11.80 -2.05
CA THR A 13 -0.98 11.38 -3.21
C THR A 13 -1.03 12.48 -4.26
N LYS A 14 0.01 12.60 -5.09
CA LYS A 14 0.06 13.66 -6.13
C LYS A 14 -1.14 13.62 -7.07
N ASP A 15 -1.63 12.42 -7.43
CA ASP A 15 -2.87 12.28 -8.20
C ASP A 15 -4.09 12.93 -7.51
N ASN A 16 -4.27 12.71 -6.22
CA ASN A 16 -5.37 13.27 -5.44
C ASN A 16 -5.20 14.79 -5.20
N LEU A 17 -3.97 15.28 -5.15
CA LEU A 17 -3.67 16.70 -5.01
C LEU A 17 -3.92 17.45 -6.33
N MET A 18 -3.58 16.86 -7.46
CA MET A 18 -3.92 17.39 -8.78
C MET A 18 -5.44 17.44 -8.99
N GLN A 19 -6.18 16.39 -8.63
CA GLN A 19 -7.65 16.41 -8.70
C GLN A 19 -8.28 17.53 -7.86
N ARG A 20 -7.57 18.02 -6.83
CA ARG A 20 -7.98 19.14 -5.98
C ARG A 20 -7.40 20.48 -6.44
N HIS A 21 -6.71 20.52 -7.57
CA HIS A 21 -6.06 21.70 -8.14
C HIS A 21 -5.02 22.32 -7.18
N VAL A 22 -4.34 21.48 -6.38
CA VAL A 22 -3.28 21.91 -5.46
C VAL A 22 -1.89 21.81 -6.10
N LEU A 23 -1.68 20.85 -7.01
CA LEU A 23 -0.45 20.64 -7.76
C LEU A 23 -0.70 20.83 -9.26
N ASP A 24 0.33 21.27 -9.98
CA ASP A 24 0.34 21.35 -11.44
C ASP A 24 0.50 19.95 -12.08
N ILE A 25 0.08 19.81 -13.33
CA ILE A 25 -0.05 18.52 -14.04
C ILE A 25 1.32 17.83 -14.20
N ASP A 26 2.40 18.60 -14.31
CA ASP A 26 3.75 18.09 -14.55
C ASP A 26 4.42 17.49 -13.29
N ASP A 27 3.87 17.71 -12.10
CA ASP A 27 4.48 17.31 -10.83
C ASP A 27 3.97 15.96 -10.27
N ASN A 28 3.32 15.15 -11.09
CA ASN A 28 2.61 13.93 -10.68
C ASN A 28 3.48 12.66 -10.55
N VAL A 29 4.81 12.80 -10.69
CA VAL A 29 5.71 11.65 -10.64
C VAL A 29 5.85 11.13 -9.21
N CYS A 30 5.80 9.81 -9.06
CA CYS A 30 5.94 9.08 -7.79
C CYS A 30 7.17 9.51 -6.99
N VAL A 31 6.97 9.80 -5.70
CA VAL A 31 8.04 10.13 -4.74
C VAL A 31 9.09 9.02 -4.63
N GLY A 32 8.73 7.78 -4.94
CA GLY A 32 9.65 6.65 -4.98
C GLY A 32 10.67 6.71 -6.12
N GLY A 33 10.61 7.72 -7.00
CA GLY A 33 11.60 7.97 -8.04
C GLY A 33 11.52 7.04 -9.26
N CYS A 34 10.45 6.26 -9.39
CA CYS A 34 10.29 5.28 -10.48
C CYS A 34 9.72 5.87 -11.78
N GLY A 35 9.50 7.17 -11.86
CA GLY A 35 9.08 7.87 -13.09
C GLY A 35 7.60 7.72 -13.47
N SER A 36 6.83 6.87 -12.79
CA SER A 36 5.39 6.68 -13.01
C SER A 36 4.52 7.61 -12.16
N GLN A 37 3.25 7.76 -12.54
CA GLN A 37 2.27 8.56 -11.80
C GLN A 37 2.04 8.05 -10.38
N GLU A 38 1.98 8.98 -9.42
CA GLU A 38 1.72 8.69 -8.02
C GLU A 38 0.22 8.51 -7.73
N THR A 39 -0.29 7.30 -7.98
CA THR A 39 -1.58 6.87 -7.42
C THR A 39 -1.40 6.16 -6.08
N THR A 40 -2.46 6.08 -5.28
CA THR A 40 -2.45 5.32 -4.01
C THR A 40 -2.00 3.86 -4.19
N ASN A 41 -2.53 3.16 -5.19
CA ASN A 41 -2.14 1.76 -5.45
C ASN A 41 -0.70 1.66 -5.93
N HIS A 42 -0.27 2.60 -6.78
CA HIS A 42 1.12 2.63 -7.24
C HIS A 42 2.07 2.92 -6.07
N LEU A 43 1.80 3.94 -5.27
CA LEU A 43 2.63 4.30 -4.12
C LEU A 43 2.81 3.12 -3.16
N LEU A 44 1.73 2.40 -2.83
CA LEU A 44 1.78 1.32 -1.85
C LEU A 44 2.30 -0.01 -2.39
N PHE A 45 1.94 -0.40 -3.61
CA PHE A 45 2.19 -1.76 -4.12
C PHE A 45 2.84 -1.81 -5.50
N GLY A 46 2.65 -0.77 -6.33
CA GLY A 46 3.18 -0.75 -7.70
C GLY A 46 4.58 -0.15 -7.84
N CYS A 47 5.03 0.66 -6.88
CA CYS A 47 6.33 1.29 -6.91
C CYS A 47 7.40 0.32 -6.41
N HIS A 48 8.49 0.17 -7.18
CA HIS A 48 9.57 -0.75 -6.84
C HIS A 48 10.15 -0.49 -5.43
N THR A 49 10.35 0.78 -5.08
CA THR A 49 10.90 1.21 -3.80
C THR A 49 10.02 0.75 -2.62
N PHE A 50 8.72 1.04 -2.67
CA PHE A 50 7.81 0.67 -1.59
C PHE A 50 7.44 -0.82 -1.61
N CYS A 51 7.39 -1.44 -2.79
CA CYS A 51 7.19 -2.89 -2.92
C CYS A 51 8.32 -3.69 -2.24
N SER A 52 9.55 -3.17 -2.22
CA SER A 52 10.66 -3.79 -1.50
C SER A 52 10.41 -3.89 0.02
N ILE A 53 9.72 -2.91 0.62
CA ILE A 53 9.36 -2.93 2.04
C ILE A 53 8.41 -4.10 2.32
N TRP A 54 7.40 -4.28 1.48
CA TRP A 54 6.49 -5.42 1.58
C TRP A 54 7.23 -6.74 1.45
N PHE A 55 8.13 -6.86 0.46
CA PHE A 55 8.95 -8.06 0.29
C PHE A 55 9.75 -8.41 1.54
N LEU A 56 10.39 -7.42 2.19
CA LEU A 56 11.14 -7.63 3.44
C LEU A 56 10.24 -8.08 4.60
N VAL A 57 9.03 -7.51 4.72
CA VAL A 57 8.04 -7.90 5.74
C VAL A 57 7.57 -9.34 5.51
N PHE A 58 7.31 -9.72 4.26
CA PHE A 58 6.91 -11.09 3.91
C PHE A 58 8.03 -12.10 4.11
N GLN A 59 9.27 -11.73 3.79
CA GLN A 59 10.45 -12.54 4.07
C GLN A 59 10.63 -12.74 5.58
N TRP A 60 10.44 -11.69 6.39
CA TRP A 60 10.47 -11.79 7.86
C TRP A 60 9.41 -12.75 8.40
N LEU A 61 8.21 -12.72 7.82
CA LEU A 61 7.11 -13.61 8.19
C LEU A 61 7.20 -15.01 7.55
N SER A 62 8.18 -15.25 6.66
CA SER A 62 8.36 -16.49 5.90
C SER A 62 7.12 -16.88 5.08
N ILE A 63 6.44 -15.89 4.48
CA ILE A 63 5.24 -16.07 3.65
C ILE A 63 5.58 -15.80 2.19
N SER A 64 5.20 -16.72 1.30
CA SER A 64 5.25 -16.50 -0.15
C SER A 64 4.08 -15.60 -0.58
N PHE A 65 4.39 -14.42 -1.14
CA PHE A 65 3.38 -13.44 -1.52
C PHE A 65 3.61 -12.89 -2.93
N VAL A 66 2.50 -12.65 -3.63
CA VAL A 66 2.48 -11.96 -4.94
C VAL A 66 1.71 -10.67 -4.76
N ALA A 67 2.36 -9.53 -5.04
CA ALA A 67 1.73 -8.22 -4.87
C ALA A 67 0.48 -8.07 -5.76
N PRO A 68 -0.72 -7.87 -5.19
CA PRO A 68 -1.92 -7.61 -5.94
C PRO A 68 -1.96 -6.18 -6.47
N PHE A 69 -2.76 -5.97 -7.51
CA PHE A 69 -2.91 -4.67 -8.19
C PHE A 69 -3.69 -3.62 -7.38
N THR A 70 -4.46 -4.03 -6.36
CA THR A 70 -5.28 -3.11 -5.57
C THR A 70 -5.05 -3.23 -4.06
N THR A 71 -5.14 -2.09 -3.39
CA THR A 71 -5.00 -1.99 -1.92
C THR A 71 -6.01 -2.84 -1.16
N ARG A 72 -7.24 -2.97 -1.67
CA ARG A 72 -8.29 -3.77 -1.03
C ARG A 72 -7.97 -5.25 -1.11
N ASP A 73 -7.55 -5.71 -2.28
CA ASP A 73 -7.20 -7.12 -2.48
C ASP A 73 -6.00 -7.51 -1.61
N HIS A 74 -5.02 -6.62 -1.42
CA HIS A 74 -3.90 -6.86 -0.50
C HIS A 74 -4.35 -7.01 0.96
N PHE A 75 -5.28 -6.17 1.42
CA PHE A 75 -5.79 -6.25 2.78
C PHE A 75 -6.52 -7.58 3.01
N TYR A 76 -7.35 -8.01 2.05
CA TYR A 76 -8.05 -9.28 2.15
C TYR A 76 -7.09 -10.47 2.04
N GLN A 77 -6.17 -10.48 1.08
CA GLN A 77 -5.21 -11.58 0.91
C GLN A 77 -4.33 -11.77 2.15
N LEU A 78 -3.81 -10.69 2.72
CA LEU A 78 -2.99 -10.77 3.93
C LEU A 78 -3.80 -11.14 5.17
N GLY A 79 -5.03 -10.62 5.28
CA GLY A 79 -5.95 -10.95 6.36
C GLY A 79 -6.50 -12.38 6.28
N HIS A 80 -6.49 -13.02 5.11
CA HIS A 80 -7.04 -14.36 4.86
C HIS A 80 -6.02 -15.32 4.25
N LEU A 81 -4.73 -15.18 4.57
CA LEU A 81 -3.72 -16.15 4.14
C LEU A 81 -4.18 -17.56 4.51
N ALA A 82 -4.52 -18.34 3.49
CA ALA A 82 -5.18 -19.63 3.63
C ALA A 82 -4.27 -20.57 4.40
N GLY A 83 -4.66 -20.91 5.64
CA GLY A 83 -3.95 -21.89 6.48
C GLY A 83 -3.49 -21.37 7.85
N LEU A 84 -3.63 -20.08 8.15
CA LEU A 84 -3.29 -19.54 9.48
C LEU A 84 -4.52 -19.50 10.40
N PRO A 85 -4.37 -19.72 11.72
CA PRO A 85 -5.50 -19.68 12.65
C PRO A 85 -6.08 -18.27 12.76
N CYS A 86 -7.39 -18.16 13.00
CA CYS A 86 -8.12 -16.88 13.05
C CYS A 86 -7.52 -15.85 14.04
N SER A 87 -6.86 -16.30 15.11
CA SER A 87 -6.13 -15.43 16.04
C SER A 87 -4.98 -14.66 15.37
N SER A 88 -4.39 -15.22 14.32
CA SER A 88 -3.31 -14.61 13.55
C SER A 88 -3.82 -13.50 12.63
N HIS A 89 -5.10 -13.51 12.26
CA HIS A 89 -5.67 -12.53 11.33
C HIS A 89 -5.54 -11.11 11.90
N SER A 90 -5.83 -10.94 13.20
CA SER A 90 -5.66 -9.65 13.88
C SER A 90 -4.19 -9.21 13.91
N PHE A 91 -3.26 -10.14 14.07
CA PHE A 91 -1.83 -9.86 14.05
C PHE A 91 -1.35 -9.39 12.66
N PHE A 92 -1.77 -10.07 11.59
CA PHE A 92 -1.44 -9.67 10.21
C PHE A 92 -2.08 -8.33 9.84
N GLN A 93 -3.31 -8.07 10.30
CA GLN A 93 -3.93 -6.76 10.15
C GLN A 93 -3.11 -5.66 10.83
N LEU A 94 -2.63 -5.88 12.05
CA LEU A 94 -1.78 -4.90 12.75
C LEU A 94 -0.46 -4.65 12.00
N ILE A 95 0.21 -5.69 11.51
CA ILE A 95 1.43 -5.55 10.70
C ILE A 95 1.13 -4.72 9.45
N TRP A 96 0.04 -5.02 8.75
CA TRP A 96 -0.37 -4.29 7.56
C TRP A 96 -0.61 -2.81 7.82
N LEU A 97 -1.35 -2.50 8.90
CA LEU A 97 -1.64 -1.13 9.33
C LEU A 97 -0.35 -0.38 9.69
N ALA A 98 0.61 -1.04 10.33
CA ALA A 98 1.91 -0.47 10.67
C ALA A 98 2.76 -0.20 9.43
N CYS A 99 2.84 -1.14 8.48
CA CYS A 99 3.58 -0.96 7.24
C CYS A 99 3.05 0.23 6.44
N ILE A 100 1.73 0.34 6.33
CA ILE A 100 1.06 1.44 5.62
C ILE A 100 1.17 2.77 6.34
N TRP A 101 1.39 2.78 7.65
CA TRP A 101 1.66 4.01 8.37
C TRP A 101 3.09 4.51 8.15
N VAL A 102 4.03 3.59 7.90
CA VAL A 102 5.45 3.91 7.65
C VAL A 102 5.67 4.36 6.20
N ILE A 103 4.92 3.78 5.26
CA ILE A 103 4.89 4.18 3.85
C ILE A 103 4.09 5.48 3.69
#